data_AF-A0A2U1S4H8-F1
#
_entry.id   AF-A0A2U1S4H8-F1
#
_cell.length_a   1.000
_cell.length_b   1.000
_cell.length_c   1.000
_cell.angle_alpha   90.00
_cell.angle_beta   90.00
_cell.angle_gamma   90.00
#
_symmetry.space_group_name_H-M   'P 1'
#
loop_
_entity.id
_entity.type
_entity.pdbx_description
1 polymer ?
#
loop_
_entity_poly.entity_id
_entity_poly.type
_entity_poly.pdbx_seq_one_letter_code
_entity_poly.pdbx_strand_id
1 'polypeptide(L)'
;MAKATTAPAPISVRFGKEERSMLQLLQARAKASHRTLAEQLKYYTFLGMVAADNPDLPLSMIEGILEAREEFRAGLGKPYEWGVTR
;
A
#
# COMPACT_ATOMS: atom_id res chain seq x y z
N MET A 1 2.98 32.37 1.18
CA MET A 1 2.02 32.16 0.08
C MET A 1 1.50 30.73 0.18
N ALA A 2 0.24 30.54 0.59
CA ALA A 2 -0.34 29.21 0.77
C ALA A 2 -0.75 28.63 -0.60
N LYS A 3 -0.14 27.50 -1.01
CA LYS A 3 -0.57 26.75 -2.19
C LYS A 3 -1.99 26.24 -1.94
N ALA A 4 -2.93 26.60 -2.81
CA ALA A 4 -4.27 26.04 -2.82
C ALA A 4 -4.18 24.53 -3.09
N THR A 5 -4.57 23.71 -2.11
CA THR A 5 -4.68 22.26 -2.27
C THR A 5 -5.92 21.97 -3.12
N THR A 6 -5.75 21.88 -4.44
CA THR A 6 -6.83 21.45 -5.35
C THR A 6 -7.22 20.02 -5.01
N ALA A 7 -8.50 19.78 -4.73
CA ALA A 7 -9.02 18.45 -4.45
C ALA A 7 -8.72 17.50 -5.63
N PRO A 8 -8.29 16.25 -5.39
CA PRO A 8 -7.97 15.32 -6.47
C PRO A 8 -9.22 14.99 -7.29
N ALA A 9 -9.08 14.95 -8.62
CA ALA A 9 -10.17 14.62 -9.52
C ALA A 9 -10.66 13.18 -9.30
N PRO A 10 -11.98 12.91 -9.28
CA PRO A 10 -12.51 11.57 -9.10
C PRO A 10 -12.24 10.70 -10.34
N ILE A 11 -11.59 9.55 -10.15
CA ILE A 11 -11.37 8.55 -11.19
C ILE A 11 -12.40 7.44 -11.02
N SER A 12 -13.28 7.26 -12.01
CA SER A 12 -14.24 6.15 -12.04
C SER A 12 -13.64 4.94 -12.75
N VAL A 13 -13.47 3.83 -12.02
CA VAL A 13 -13.02 2.55 -12.57
C VAL A 13 -14.23 1.66 -12.84
N ARG A 14 -14.37 1.16 -14.08
CA ARG A 14 -15.47 0.27 -14.48
C ARG A 14 -14.97 -1.16 -14.54
N PHE A 15 -15.75 -2.09 -13.99
CA PHE A 15 -15.51 -3.52 -14.09
C PHE A 15 -16.55 -4.13 -15.04
N GLY A 16 -16.07 -4.85 -16.04
CA GLY A 16 -16.88 -5.61 -16.99
C GLY A 16 -17.44 -6.90 -16.39
N LYS A 17 -18.22 -7.63 -17.20
CA LYS A 17 -18.82 -8.91 -16.78
C LYS A 17 -17.77 -9.98 -16.46
N GLU A 18 -16.67 -10.00 -17.20
CA GLU A 18 -15.61 -11.01 -17.06
C GLU A 18 -14.78 -10.80 -15.79
N GLU A 19 -14.66 -9.55 -15.33
CA GLU A 19 -13.88 -9.16 -14.16
C GLU A 19 -14.66 -9.28 -12.85
N ARG A 20 -15.89 -9.81 -12.89
CA ARG A 20 -16.78 -9.88 -11.73
C ARG A 20 -16.17 -10.67 -10.57
N SER A 21 -15.47 -11.76 -10.85
CA SER A 21 -14.76 -12.56 -9.86
C SER A 21 -13.62 -11.76 -9.21
N MET A 22 -12.86 -11.02 -10.01
CA MET A 22 -11.80 -10.13 -9.53
C MET A 22 -12.35 -9.01 -8.64
N LEU A 23 -13.46 -8.39 -9.03
CA LEU A 23 -14.14 -7.37 -8.23
C LEU A 23 -14.59 -7.93 -6.87
N GLN A 24 -15.18 -9.13 -6.85
CA GLN A 24 -15.58 -9.80 -5.60
C GLN A 24 -14.38 -10.08 -4.69
N LEU A 25 -13.27 -10.56 -5.26
CA LEU A 25 -12.04 -10.79 -4.52
C LEU A 25 -11.48 -9.47 -3.94
N LEU A 26 -11.46 -8.40 -4.74
CA LEU A 26 -10.99 -7.09 -4.31
C LEU A 26 -11.83 -6.54 -3.15
N GLN A 27 -13.16 -6.68 -3.23
CA GLN A 27 -14.08 -6.29 -2.15
C GLN A 27 -13.85 -7.09 -0.87
N ALA A 28 -13.66 -8.40 -0.96
CA ALA A 28 -13.38 -9.25 0.19
C ALA A 28 -12.07 -8.86 0.88
N ARG A 29 -11.01 -8.61 0.11
CA ARG A 29 -9.71 -8.19 0.65
C ARG A 29 -9.76 -6.78 1.25
N ALA A 30 -10.46 -5.85 0.59
CA ALA A 30 -10.68 -4.51 1.14
C ALA A 30 -11.34 -4.58 2.52
N LYS A 31 -12.40 -5.40 2.66
CA LYS A 31 -13.07 -5.63 3.94
C LYS A 31 -12.15 -6.25 5.00
N ALA A 32 -11.36 -7.25 4.63
CA ALA A 32 -10.41 -7.90 5.54
C ALA A 32 -9.31 -6.95 6.03
N SER A 33 -8.87 -6.02 5.18
CA SER A 33 -7.85 -5.02 5.49
C SER A 33 -8.42 -3.72 6.07
N HIS A 34 -9.71 -3.67 6.42
CA HIS A 34 -10.39 -2.47 6.92
C HIS A 34 -10.25 -1.24 6.00
N ARG A 35 -10.26 -1.46 4.68
CA ARG A 35 -10.14 -0.43 3.64
C ARG A 35 -11.41 -0.35 2.80
N THR A 36 -11.68 0.82 2.24
CA THR A 36 -12.64 0.97 1.15
C THR A 36 -12.12 0.31 -0.14
N LEU A 37 -13.03 0.01 -1.08
CA LEU A 37 -12.63 -0.57 -2.37
C LEU A 37 -11.62 0.31 -3.12
N ALA A 38 -11.82 1.64 -3.09
CA ALA A 38 -10.93 2.59 -3.73
C ALA A 38 -9.54 2.62 -3.08
N GLU A 39 -9.47 2.57 -1.75
CA GLU A 39 -8.19 2.48 -1.03
C GLU A 39 -7.46 1.17 -1.31
N GLN A 40 -8.19 0.05 -1.39
CA GLN A 40 -7.60 -1.24 -1.73
C GLN A 40 -7.04 -1.24 -3.15
N LEU A 41 -7.73 -0.61 -4.10
CA LEU A 41 -7.23 -0.46 -5.47
C LEU A 41 -5.96 0.39 -5.49
N LYS A 42 -5.98 1.56 -4.83
CA LYS A 42 -4.79 2.42 -4.70
C LYS A 42 -3.61 1.67 -4.07
N TYR A 43 -3.88 0.88 -3.02
CA TYR A 43 -2.87 0.06 -2.36
C TYR A 43 -2.21 -0.91 -3.34
N TYR A 44 -3.00 -1.69 -4.08
CA TYR A 44 -2.44 -2.65 -5.03
C TYR A 44 -1.77 -2.00 -6.24
N THR A 45 -2.29 -0.87 -6.73
CA THR A 45 -1.62 -0.12 -7.80
C THR A 45 -0.26 0.40 -7.32
N PHE A 46 -0.21 1.01 -6.13
CA PHE A 46 1.04 1.50 -5.55
C PHE A 46 2.03 0.34 -5.33
N LEU A 47 1.58 -0.75 -4.72
CA LEU A 47 2.42 -1.91 -4.45
C LEU A 47 2.94 -2.55 -5.75
N GLY A 48 2.11 -2.66 -6.78
CA GLY A 48 2.49 -3.17 -8.09
C GLY A 48 3.52 -2.29 -8.81
N MET A 49 3.40 -0.96 -8.70
CA MET A 49 4.41 -0.03 -9.23
C MET A 49 5.76 -0.21 -8.52
N VAL A 50 5.76 -0.25 -7.19
CA VAL A 50 7.00 -0.46 -6.42
C VAL A 50 7.63 -1.81 -6.73
N ALA A 51 6.84 -2.87 -6.87
CA ALA A 51 7.33 -4.19 -7.24
C ALA A 51 7.89 -4.25 -8.67
N ALA A 52 7.29 -3.51 -9.61
CA ALA A 52 7.79 -3.41 -10.98
C ALA A 52 9.15 -2.67 -11.04
N ASP A 53 9.32 -1.64 -10.22
CA ASP A 53 10.57 -0.88 -10.12
C ASP A 53 11.69 -1.67 -9.39
N ASN A 54 11.32 -2.66 -8.57
CA ASN A 54 12.25 -3.46 -7.76
C ASN A 54 11.97 -4.97 -7.90
N PRO A 55 12.21 -5.55 -9.09
CA PRO A 55 11.79 -6.91 -9.44
C PRO A 55 12.52 -8.02 -8.68
N ASP A 56 13.67 -7.70 -8.08
CA ASP A 56 14.50 -8.58 -7.26
C ASP A 56 14.01 -8.69 -5.81
N LEU A 57 13.17 -7.75 -5.36
CA LEU A 57 12.64 -7.75 -4.01
C LEU A 57 11.34 -8.56 -3.91
N PRO A 58 11.24 -9.52 -2.98
CA PRO A 58 9.98 -10.20 -2.71
C PRO A 58 8.90 -9.23 -2.23
N LEU A 59 7.65 -9.48 -2.63
CA LEU A 59 6.52 -8.61 -2.28
C LEU A 59 6.39 -8.42 -0.76
N SER A 60 6.57 -9.48 0.02
CA SER A 60 6.52 -9.42 1.49
C SER A 60 7.59 -8.52 2.09
N MET A 61 8.77 -8.45 1.46
CA MET A 61 9.85 -7.55 1.88
C MET A 61 9.46 -6.09 1.60
N ILE A 62 8.89 -5.82 0.43
CA ILE A 62 8.37 -4.48 0.07
C ILE A 62 7.32 -4.04 1.08
N GLU A 63 6.34 -4.90 1.38
CA GLU A 63 5.30 -4.61 2.37
C GLU A 63 5.89 -4.32 3.76
N GLY A 64 6.83 -5.16 4.22
CA GLY A 64 7.50 -4.95 5.50
C GLY A 64 8.32 -3.66 5.57
N ILE A 65 9.00 -3.27 4.50
CA ILE A 65 9.73 -1.99 4.42
C ILE A 65 8.76 -0.81 4.50
N LEU A 66 7.62 -0.89 3.80
CA LEU A 66 6.61 0.18 3.82
C LEU A 66 6.01 0.35 5.22
N GLU A 67 5.68 -0.76 5.89
CA GLU A 67 5.18 -0.77 7.27
C GLU A 67 6.23 -0.20 8.23
N ALA A 68 7.46 -0.73 8.20
CA ALA A 68 8.56 -0.25 9.04
C ALA A 68 8.84 1.25 8.87
N ARG A 69 8.65 1.78 7.66
CA ARG A 69 8.82 3.22 7.39
C ARG A 69 7.73 4.05 8.08
N GLU A 70 6.48 3.60 8.08
CA GLU A 70 5.41 4.31 8.78
C GLU A 70 5.51 4.14 10.30
N GLU A 71 5.91 2.96 10.80
CA GLU A 71 6.24 2.74 12.22
C GLU A 71 7.36 3.69 12.68
N PHE A 72 8.43 3.82 11.89
CA PHE A 72 9.51 4.75 12.19
C PHE A 72 9.02 6.20 12.27
N ARG A 73 8.17 6.63 11.33
CA ARG A 73 7.54 7.97 11.36
C ARG A 73 6.61 8.16 12.56
N ALA A 74 5.97 7.09 13.02
CA ALA A 74 5.17 7.09 14.24
C ALA A 74 6.01 7.08 15.53
N GLY A 75 7.35 7.05 15.43
CA GLY A 75 8.25 7.00 16.58
C GLY A 75 8.39 5.62 17.22
N LEU A 76 7.95 4.56 16.54
CA LEU A 76 8.03 3.18 17.01
C LEU A 76 9.37 2.49 16.68
N GLY A 77 10.25 3.18 15.96
CA GLY A 77 11.58 2.68 15.60
C GLY A 77 12.44 2.44 16.84
N LYS A 78 13.21 1.34 16.82
CA LYS A 78 14.19 1.03 17.87
C LYS A 78 15.61 1.25 17.35
N PRO A 79 16.52 1.86 18.13
CA PRO A 79 17.91 1.96 17.73
C PRO A 79 18.51 0.56 17.59
N TYR A 80 19.31 0.39 16.54
CA TYR A 80 20.07 -0.82 16.33
C TYR A 80 21.38 -0.75 17.11
N GLU A 81 21.54 -1.59 18.13
CA GLU A 81 22.74 -1.67 18.96
C GLU A 81 23.75 -2.65 18.32
N TRP A 82 24.73 -2.12 17.60
CA TRP A 82 25.78 -2.94 16.98
C TRP A 82 26.80 -3.43 18.02
N GLY A 83 27.16 -4.71 17.98
CA GLY A 83 28.27 -5.26 18.77
C GLY A 83 27.95 -5.64 20.22
N VAL A 84 26.68 -5.65 20.63
CA VAL A 84 26.27 -6.17 21.94
C VAL A 84 26.07 -7.68 21.86
N THR A 85 27.13 -8.44 22.13
CA THR A 85 27.02 -9.88 22.44
C THR A 85 26.54 -9.97 23.89
N ARG A 86 25.25 -10.26 24.10
CA ARG A 86 24.74 -10.58 25.45
C ARG A 86 25.18 -11.98 25.89
#